data_AF-A0A1Y2SRX2-F1
#
_entry.id   AF-A0A1Y2SRX2-F1
#
_cell.length_a   1.000
_cell.length_b   1.000
_cell.length_c   1.000
_cell.angle_alpha   90.00
_cell.angle_beta   90.00
_cell.angle_gamma   90.00
#
_symmetry.space_group_name_H-M   'P 1'
#
loop_
_entity.id
_entity.type
_entity.pdbx_description
1 polymer ?
#
loop_
_entity_poly.entity_id
_entity_poly.type
_entity_poly.pdbx_seq_one_letter_code
_entity_poly.pdbx_strand_id
1 'polypeptide(L)'
;MANLESKQLLCQRKSIVEPVFSALLGIQGLERFRRKGLSAVKLEFTLHAIAYNLSRAVVLILWGIFNLLFVQITGSKECDIGST
;
A
#
# COMPACT_ATOMS: atom_id res chain seq x y z
N MET A 1 -11.85 1.10 -34.21
CA MET A 1 -12.36 1.06 -32.81
C MET A 1 -11.50 0.22 -31.86
N ALA A 2 -10.83 -0.86 -32.30
CA ALA A 2 -9.94 -1.70 -31.48
C ALA A 2 -8.77 -0.97 -30.74
N ASN A 3 -8.37 0.21 -31.22
CA ASN A 3 -7.30 1.01 -30.61
C ASN A 3 -7.76 1.76 -29.34
N LEU A 4 -9.07 1.99 -29.16
CA LEU A 4 -9.59 2.73 -28.01
C LEU A 4 -9.70 1.85 -26.75
N GLU A 5 -10.22 0.63 -26.90
CA GLU A 5 -10.34 -0.33 -25.80
C GLU A 5 -8.97 -0.74 -25.24
N SER A 6 -8.00 -0.94 -26.12
CA SER A 6 -6.61 -1.22 -25.74
C SER A 6 -5.97 -0.06 -24.98
N LYS A 7 -6.26 1.19 -25.36
CA LYS A 7 -5.83 2.38 -24.59
C LYS A 7 -6.48 2.45 -23.21
N GLN A 8 -7.77 2.14 -23.10
CA GLN A 8 -8.48 2.14 -21.82
C GLN A 8 -7.93 1.08 -20.86
N LEU A 9 -7.69 -0.14 -21.34
CA LEU A 9 -7.04 -1.20 -20.57
C LEU A 9 -5.62 -0.82 -20.12
N LEU A 10 -4.84 -0.17 -20.98
CA LEU A 10 -3.51 0.32 -20.61
C LEU A 10 -3.59 1.44 -19.56
N CYS A 11 -4.55 2.35 -19.67
CA CYS A 11 -4.78 3.40 -18.66
C CYS A 11 -5.19 2.81 -17.30
N GLN A 12 -6.09 1.83 -17.30
CA GLN A 12 -6.52 1.14 -16.07
C GLN A 12 -5.36 0.41 -15.38
N ARG A 13 -4.49 -0.24 -16.16
CA ARG A 13 -3.28 -0.86 -15.62
C ARG A 13 -2.34 0.21 -15.08
N LYS A 14 -2.11 1.28 -15.82
CA LYS A 14 -1.26 2.41 -15.38
C LYS A 14 -1.72 2.98 -14.05
N SER A 15 -3.02 3.21 -13.83
CA SER A 15 -3.52 3.74 -12.55
C SER A 15 -3.26 2.81 -11.36
N ILE A 16 -3.03 1.51 -11.59
CA ILE A 16 -2.69 0.55 -10.54
C ILE A 16 -1.18 0.58 -10.25
N VAL A 17 -0.34 0.62 -11.30
CA VAL A 17 1.13 0.52 -11.13
C VAL A 17 1.78 1.86 -10.80
N GLU A 18 1.30 2.95 -11.37
CA GLU A 18 1.90 4.28 -11.22
C GLU A 18 1.99 4.74 -9.75
N PRO A 19 0.96 4.54 -8.90
CA PRO A 19 1.08 4.87 -7.47
C PRO A 19 2.19 4.08 -6.76
N VAL A 20 2.41 2.82 -7.15
CA VAL A 20 3.47 1.97 -6.59
C VAL A 20 4.84 2.49 -7.03
N PHE A 21 5.01 2.78 -8.32
CA PHE A 21 6.25 3.36 -8.83
C PHE A 21 6.54 4.73 -8.21
N SER A 22 5.54 5.60 -8.09
CA SER A 22 5.65 6.92 -7.49
C SER A 22 6.00 6.84 -6.00
N ALA A 23 5.46 5.88 -5.26
CA ALA A 23 5.84 5.64 -3.86
C ALA A 23 7.27 5.09 -3.72
N LEU A 24 7.68 4.16 -4.58
CA LEU A 24 9.05 3.63 -4.59
C LEU A 24 10.06 4.75 -4.91
N LEU A 25 9.80 5.55 -5.94
CA LEU A 25 10.68 6.66 -6.34
C LEU A 25 10.74 7.75 -5.27
N GLY A 26 9.58 8.24 -4.80
CA GLY A 26 9.51 9.39 -3.89
C GLY A 26 9.85 9.06 -2.44
N ILE A 27 9.25 8.01 -1.87
CA ILE A 27 9.39 7.70 -0.44
C ILE A 27 10.66 6.92 -0.16
N GLN A 28 11.00 5.97 -1.03
CA GLN A 28 12.17 5.11 -0.83
C GLN A 28 13.44 5.62 -1.54
N GLY A 29 13.35 6.73 -2.28
CA GLY A 29 14.50 7.36 -2.94
C GLY A 29 15.10 6.51 -4.06
N LEU A 30 14.29 5.67 -4.71
CA LEU A 30 14.72 4.75 -5.78
C LEU A 30 15.00 5.48 -7.11
N GLU A 31 15.33 6.78 -7.07
CA GLU A 31 15.69 7.60 -8.24
C GLU A 31 16.98 7.12 -8.90
N ARG A 32 17.88 6.51 -8.11
CA ARG A 32 19.15 5.98 -8.61
C ARG A 32 19.54 4.70 -7.88
N PHE A 33 19.72 3.62 -8.65
CA PHE A 33 20.31 2.40 -8.13
C PHE A 33 21.76 2.63 -7.71
N ARG A 34 22.09 2.26 -6.48
CA ARG A 34 23.46 2.39 -5.94
C ARG A 34 24.32 1.22 -6.37
N ARG A 35 23.73 0.04 -6.57
CA ARG A 35 24.43 -1.15 -7.02
C ARG A 35 24.58 -1.17 -8.54
N LYS A 36 25.67 -1.79 -9.02
CA LYS A 36 25.97 -1.93 -10.44
C LYS A 36 25.81 -3.40 -10.85
N GLY A 37 25.30 -3.61 -12.06
CA GLY A 37 25.01 -4.94 -12.61
C GLY A 37 23.57 -5.39 -12.38
N LEU A 38 23.01 -6.09 -13.37
CA LEU A 38 21.58 -6.39 -13.43
C LEU A 38 21.08 -7.22 -12.24
N SER A 39 21.88 -8.19 -11.76
CA SER A 39 21.48 -9.02 -10.60
C SER A 39 21.40 -8.19 -9.32
N ALA A 40 22.38 -7.30 -9.10
CA ALA A 40 22.47 -6.48 -7.91
C ALA A 40 21.38 -5.40 -7.89
N VAL A 41 21.08 -4.81 -9.04
CA VAL A 41 19.96 -3.87 -9.24
C VAL A 41 18.62 -4.56 -8.99
N LYS A 42 18.42 -5.79 -9.49
CA LYS A 42 17.21 -6.57 -9.20
C LYS A 42 17.02 -6.82 -7.71
N LEU A 43 18.09 -7.16 -6.99
CA LEU A 43 18.05 -7.37 -5.55
C LEU A 43 17.68 -6.07 -4.81
N GLU A 44 18.30 -4.95 -5.17
CA GLU A 44 18.00 -3.62 -4.62
C GLU A 44 16.51 -3.29 -4.82
N PHE A 45 16.02 -3.40 -6.05
CA PHE A 45 14.60 -3.18 -6.37
C PHE A 45 13.67 -4.12 -5.59
N THR A 46 14.01 -5.40 -5.48
CA THR A 46 13.18 -6.40 -4.78
C THR A 46 13.07 -6.07 -3.30
N LEU A 47 14.17 -5.65 -2.67
CA LEU A 47 14.18 -5.25 -1.27
C LEU A 47 13.27 -4.05 -1.02
N HIS A 48 13.36 -3.06 -1.90
CA HIS A 48 12.49 -1.88 -1.89
C HIS A 48 11.01 -2.23 -2.05
N ALA A 49 10.67 -3.10 -3.02
CA ALA A 49 9.30 -3.57 -3.23
C ALA A 49 8.75 -4.35 -2.02
N ILE A 50 9.57 -5.20 -1.39
CA ILE A 50 9.18 -5.92 -0.17
C ILE A 50 8.93 -4.93 0.97
N ALA A 51 9.83 -3.95 1.17
CA ALA A 51 9.66 -2.93 2.20
C ALA A 51 8.35 -2.15 2.03
N TYR A 52 8.00 -1.77 0.78
CA TYR A 52 6.74 -1.08 0.50
C TYR A 52 5.52 -1.93 0.83
N ASN A 53 5.51 -3.19 0.36
CA ASN A 53 4.40 -4.11 0.63
C ASN A 53 4.23 -4.38 2.13
N LEU A 54 5.35 -4.49 2.87
CA LEU A 54 5.33 -4.72 4.30
C LEU A 54 4.80 -3.50 5.07
N SER A 55 5.22 -2.29 4.70
CA SER A 55 4.65 -1.05 5.27
C SER A 55 3.15 -0.99 5.05
N ARG A 56 2.66 -1.35 3.86
CA ARG A 56 1.23 -1.36 3.55
C ARG A 56 0.46 -2.39 4.39
N ALA A 57 1.01 -3.58 4.57
CA ALA A 57 0.41 -4.61 5.42
C ALA A 57 0.34 -4.16 6.89
N VAL A 58 1.40 -3.55 7.41
CA VAL A 58 1.43 -3.02 8.79
C VAL A 58 0.36 -1.96 9.00
N VAL A 59 0.20 -1.01 8.07
CA VAL A 59 -0.86 0.01 8.17
C VAL A 59 -2.25 -0.62 8.19
N LEU A 60 -2.51 -1.63 7.34
CA LEU A 60 -3.79 -2.32 7.32
C LEU A 60 -4.07 -3.09 8.61
N ILE A 61 -3.06 -3.75 9.18
CA ILE A 61 -3.18 -4.47 10.46
C ILE A 61 -3.45 -3.49 11.59
N LEU A 62 -2.68 -2.41 11.69
CA LEU A 62 -2.85 -1.37 12.72
C LEU A 62 -4.23 -0.71 12.59
N TRP A 63 -4.67 -0.44 11.36
CA TRP A 63 -6.01 0.08 11.10
C TRP A 63 -7.08 -0.91 11.57
N GLY A 64 -6.95 -2.20 11.27
CA GLY A 64 -7.87 -3.24 11.73
C GLY A 64 -7.95 -3.33 13.26
N ILE A 65 -6.80 -3.33 13.94
CA ILE A 65 -6.71 -3.33 15.40
C ILE A 65 -7.37 -2.07 15.99
N PHE A 66 -7.08 -0.90 15.41
CA PHE A 66 -7.66 0.37 15.86
C PHE A 66 -9.19 0.35 15.73
N ASN A 67 -9.73 -0.12 14.59
CA ASN A 67 -11.17 -0.23 14.40
C ASN A 67 -11.80 -1.21 15.38
N LEU A 68 -11.17 -2.37 15.61
CA LEU A 68 -11.65 -3.35 16.58
C LEU A 68 -11.70 -2.77 18.00
N LEU A 69 -10.63 -2.09 18.41
CA LEU A 69 -10.56 -1.42 19.70
C LEU A 69 -11.61 -0.30 19.83
N PHE A 70 -11.78 0.49 18.77
CA PHE A 70 -12.76 1.57 18.73
C PHE A 70 -14.19 1.06 18.90
N VAL A 71 -14.55 -0.04 18.23
CA VAL A 71 -15.86 -0.69 18.37
C VAL A 71 -16.13 -1.13 19.81
N GLN A 72 -15.14 -1.68 20.51
CA GLN A 72 -15.29 -2.08 21.93
C GLN A 72 -15.56 -0.87 22.84
N ILE A 73 -14.84 0.23 22.61
CA ILE A 73 -15.00 1.47 23.40
C ILE A 73 -16.38 2.09 23.16
N THR A 74 -16.90 2.06 21.93
CA THR A 74 -18.25 2.57 21.63
C THR A 74 -19.34 1.63 22.11
N GLY A 75 -19.14 0.30 22.02
CA GLY A 75 -20.11 -0.71 22.46
C GLY A 75 -20.29 -0.77 23.97
N SER A 76 -19.26 -0.41 24.75
CA SER A 76 -19.35 -0.35 26.22
C SER A 76 -20.26 0.78 26.72
N LYS A 77 -20.56 1.79 25.91
CA LYS A 77 -21.34 2.97 26.32
C LYS A 77 -22.85 2.70 26.36
N GLU A 78 -23.33 1.67 25.67
CA GLU A 78 -24.77 1.34 25.60
C GLU A 78 -25.23 0.53 26.83
N CYS A 79 -24.34 -0.29 27.43
CA CYS A 79 -24.70 -1.18 28.55
C CYS A 79 -24.76 -0.48 29.92
N ASP A 80 -24.13 0.69 30.08
CA ASP A 80 -24.10 1.41 31.38
C ASP A 80 -25.26 2.40 31.57
N ILE A 81 -26.06 2.68 30.53
CA ILE A 81 -27.18 3.65 30.60
C ILE A 81 -28.53 2.94 30.86
N GLY A 82 -28.59 1.61 30.76
CA GLY A 82 -29.82 0.81 30.91
C GLY A 82 -30.09 0.27 32.32
N SER A 83 -29.29 0.61 33.33
CA SER A 83 -29.43 0.13 34.71
C SER A 83 -29.74 1.25 35.70
N THR A 84 -30.89 1.91 35.53
CA THR A 84 -31.57 2.69 36.58
C THR A 84 -33.07 2.52 36.46
#